data_AF-A0A352XUS8-F1
#
_entry.id   AF-A0A352XUS8-F1
#
_cell.length_a   1.000
_cell.length_b   1.000
_cell.length_c   1.000
_cell.angle_alpha   90.00
_cell.angle_beta   90.00
_cell.angle_gamma   90.00
#
_symmetry.space_group_name_H-M   'P 1'
#
loop_
_entity.id
_entity.type
_entity.pdbx_description
1 polymer ?
#
loop_
_entity_poly.entity_id
_entity_poly.type
_entity_poly.pdbx_seq_one_letter_code
_entity_poly.pdbx_strand_id
1 'polypeptide(L)'
;ARHVQLNLNIVINQPGMQKDWPAYAPSRLVVPANSLVTVTLRDYDLGDTPLPNNSPFTRVQGTVDGAASADGKAYSSLAPEKVAHTFTISQLNVNVPLPGDGAKGASYDTITFTFHTGKAGTYTFQCFDPCGSGSAGLMGAMMTKGYMVGTLTVQ
;
A
#
# COMPACT_ATOMS: atom_id res chain seq x y z
N ALA A 1 -3.54 -2.16 -24.37
CA ALA A 1 -3.82 -2.23 -22.92
C ALA A 1 -4.55 -0.95 -22.52
N ARG A 2 -5.61 -1.04 -21.72
CA ARG A 2 -6.26 0.16 -21.16
C ARG A 2 -5.34 0.71 -20.07
N HIS A 3 -5.29 2.02 -19.90
CA HIS A 3 -4.58 2.67 -18.78
C HIS A 3 -5.63 3.40 -17.95
N VAL A 4 -5.73 3.05 -16.67
CA VAL A 4 -6.67 3.67 -15.74
C VAL A 4 -5.96 4.25 -14.52
N GLN A 5 -6.63 5.21 -13.89
CA GLN A 5 -6.22 5.81 -12.63
C GLN A 5 -7.03 5.21 -11.49
N LEU A 6 -6.39 4.97 -10.35
CA LEU A 6 -6.99 4.47 -9.13
C LEU A 6 -6.55 5.37 -7.97
N ASN A 7 -7.50 5.83 -7.16
CA ASN A 7 -7.20 6.64 -5.98
C ASN A 7 -7.56 5.84 -4.71
N LEU A 8 -6.68 5.91 -3.72
CA LEU A 8 -6.77 5.20 -2.46
C LEU A 8 -6.16 6.08 -1.36
N ASN A 9 -6.66 5.97 -0.14
CA ASN A 9 -6.01 6.56 1.03
C ASN A 9 -5.68 5.47 2.06
N ILE A 10 -4.70 5.73 2.91
CA ILE A 10 -4.60 5.09 4.23
C ILE A 10 -5.05 6.13 5.25
N VAL A 11 -6.02 5.77 6.08
CA VAL A 11 -6.58 6.67 7.11
C VAL A 11 -6.69 5.95 8.44
N ILE A 12 -6.64 6.72 9.52
CA ILE A 12 -6.94 6.25 10.88
C ILE A 12 -8.33 6.68 11.31
N ASN A 13 -8.88 6.00 12.33
CA ASN A 13 -10.14 6.39 12.99
C ASN A 13 -11.36 6.45 12.05
N GLN A 14 -11.49 5.47 11.15
CA GLN A 14 -12.68 5.38 10.30
C GLN A 14 -13.97 5.23 11.14
N PRO A 15 -15.05 5.97 10.83
CA PRO A 15 -16.31 5.85 11.56
C PRO A 15 -16.87 4.42 11.57
N GLY A 16 -17.25 3.92 12.75
CA GLY A 16 -17.78 2.56 12.90
C GLY A 16 -16.73 1.44 12.84
N MET A 17 -15.45 1.80 12.73
CA MET A 17 -14.32 0.88 12.81
C MET A 17 -13.60 1.04 14.16
N GLN A 18 -12.70 0.10 14.45
CA GLN A 18 -11.90 0.12 15.67
C GLN A 18 -11.06 1.39 15.70
N LYS A 19 -11.11 2.07 16.85
CA LYS A 19 -10.38 3.32 17.08
C LYS A 19 -8.87 3.09 16.87
N ASP A 20 -8.23 4.09 16.26
CA ASP A 20 -6.78 4.17 16.00
C ASP A 20 -6.22 3.08 15.08
N TRP A 21 -7.07 2.26 14.45
CA TRP A 21 -6.61 1.30 13.45
C TRP A 21 -6.49 1.97 12.07
N PRO A 22 -5.36 1.79 11.36
CA PRO A 22 -5.22 2.25 10.00
C PRO A 22 -6.02 1.36 9.05
N ALA A 23 -6.45 1.94 7.94
CA ALA A 23 -7.27 1.25 6.96
C ALA A 23 -7.14 1.86 5.58
N TYR A 24 -7.09 0.99 4.58
CA TYR A 24 -7.24 1.38 3.18
C TYR A 24 -8.66 1.87 2.89
N ALA A 25 -8.78 3.04 2.28
CA ALA A 25 -10.04 3.69 1.91
C ALA A 25 -10.02 4.10 0.43
N PRO A 26 -10.74 3.40 -0.47
CA PRO A 26 -11.59 2.23 -0.19
C PRO A 26 -10.79 0.91 -0.07
N SER A 27 -11.30 -0.02 0.74
CA SER A 27 -10.73 -1.38 0.90
C SER A 27 -11.19 -2.38 -0.16
N ARG A 28 -12.05 -1.95 -1.10
CA ARG A 28 -12.51 -2.73 -2.26
C ARG A 28 -12.29 -1.90 -3.51
N LEU A 29 -11.44 -2.40 -4.41
CA LEU A 29 -11.02 -1.73 -5.63
C LEU A 29 -11.49 -2.55 -6.83
N VAL A 30 -11.85 -1.88 -7.93
CA VAL A 30 -12.24 -2.53 -9.20
C VAL A 30 -11.45 -1.91 -10.34
N VAL A 31 -10.78 -2.73 -11.13
CA VAL A 31 -9.92 -2.31 -12.25
C VAL A 31 -10.08 -3.23 -13.45
N PRO A 32 -9.75 -2.78 -14.66
CA PRO A 32 -9.84 -3.62 -15.85
C PRO A 32 -8.75 -4.71 -15.88
N ALA A 33 -9.05 -5.86 -16.46
CA ALA A 33 -8.08 -6.92 -16.77
C ALA A 33 -7.04 -6.48 -17.82
N ASN A 34 -5.84 -7.08 -17.76
CA ASN A 34 -4.75 -6.89 -18.72
C ASN A 34 -4.46 -5.41 -19.05
N SER A 35 -4.40 -4.57 -18.01
CA SER A 35 -4.38 -3.12 -18.10
C SER A 35 -3.29 -2.52 -17.23
N LEU A 36 -2.85 -1.31 -17.58
CA LEU A 36 -2.02 -0.48 -16.72
C LEU A 36 -2.92 0.23 -15.71
N VAL A 37 -2.57 0.14 -14.43
CA VAL A 37 -3.24 0.86 -13.35
C VAL A 37 -2.22 1.76 -12.69
N THR A 38 -2.39 3.07 -12.81
CA THR A 38 -1.67 4.04 -11.99
C THR A 38 -2.46 4.28 -10.72
N VAL A 39 -1.83 3.99 -9.59
CA VAL A 39 -2.37 4.23 -8.27
C VAL A 39 -1.82 5.56 -7.76
N THR A 40 -2.71 6.42 -7.26
CA THR A 40 -2.38 7.54 -6.39
C THR A 40 -2.88 7.19 -4.99
N LEU A 41 -1.95 6.96 -4.07
CA LEU A 41 -2.22 6.66 -2.67
C LEU A 41 -1.86 7.88 -1.82
N ARG A 42 -2.74 8.31 -0.92
CA ARG A 42 -2.40 9.29 0.12
C ARG A 42 -2.34 8.63 1.49
N ASP A 43 -1.19 8.67 2.15
CA ASP A 43 -1.04 8.10 3.48
C ASP A 43 -1.20 9.16 4.56
N TYR A 44 -2.28 9.07 5.35
CA TYR A 44 -2.52 9.94 6.49
C TYR A 44 -2.06 9.31 7.82
N ASP A 45 -1.60 8.07 7.81
CA ASP A 45 -1.08 7.35 8.97
C ASP A 45 0.45 7.34 8.95
N LEU A 46 1.02 8.53 9.08
CA LEU A 46 2.47 8.76 9.05
C LEU A 46 3.14 8.24 10.33
N GLY A 47 4.38 7.78 10.20
CA GLY A 47 5.19 7.25 11.28
C GLY A 47 5.81 5.89 10.93
N ASP A 48 7.10 5.76 11.19
CA ASP A 48 7.85 4.55 10.80
C ASP A 48 7.67 3.43 11.83
N THR A 49 7.35 2.21 11.37
CA THR A 49 7.54 0.99 12.17
C THR A 49 8.56 0.12 11.45
N PRO A 50 9.76 -0.08 12.01
CA PRO A 50 10.84 -0.72 11.26
C PRO A 50 10.48 -2.13 10.79
N LEU A 51 10.55 -2.36 9.48
CA LEU A 51 10.57 -3.70 8.93
C LEU A 51 11.84 -4.44 9.42
N PRO A 52 11.79 -5.78 9.56
CA PRO A 52 12.98 -6.57 9.82
C PRO A 52 14.08 -6.31 8.78
N ASN A 53 15.33 -6.33 9.21
CA ASN A 53 16.48 -6.22 8.31
C ASN A 53 16.38 -7.25 7.17
N ASN A 54 16.68 -6.81 5.94
CA ASN A 54 16.54 -7.59 4.70
C ASN A 54 15.12 -8.04 4.35
N SER A 55 14.08 -7.43 4.94
CA SER A 55 12.70 -7.68 4.53
C SER A 55 12.53 -7.43 3.03
N PRO A 56 11.94 -8.37 2.26
CA PRO A 56 11.68 -8.18 0.83
C PRO A 56 10.70 -7.03 0.58
N PHE A 57 9.92 -6.66 1.59
CA PHE A 57 8.92 -5.60 1.50
C PHE A 57 9.52 -4.19 1.45
N THR A 58 10.84 -4.05 1.67
CA THR A 58 11.58 -2.77 1.52
C THR A 58 11.81 -2.34 0.07
N ARG A 59 11.52 -3.21 -0.90
CA ARG A 59 11.77 -2.96 -2.34
C ARG A 59 10.47 -2.80 -3.11
N VAL A 60 10.47 -1.85 -4.05
CA VAL A 60 9.42 -1.77 -5.06
C VAL A 60 9.53 -2.97 -6.00
N GLN A 61 8.43 -3.68 -6.22
CA GLN A 61 8.36 -4.88 -7.05
C GLN A 61 7.08 -4.87 -7.90
N GLY A 62 7.14 -5.42 -9.11
CA GLY A 62 5.97 -5.59 -9.98
C GLY A 62 5.37 -4.30 -10.53
N THR A 63 6.01 -3.16 -10.31
CA THR A 63 5.63 -1.88 -10.93
C THR A 63 6.35 -1.66 -12.25
N VAL A 64 5.79 -0.79 -13.09
CA VAL A 64 6.45 -0.25 -14.27
C VAL A 64 7.75 0.42 -13.84
N ASP A 65 8.83 0.15 -14.58
CA ASP A 65 10.21 0.63 -14.31
C ASP A 65 10.81 0.20 -12.96
N GLY A 66 10.13 -0.65 -12.18
CA GLY A 66 10.59 -1.07 -10.85
C GLY A 66 10.67 0.09 -9.85
N ALA A 67 9.85 1.12 -10.03
CA ALA A 67 9.85 2.32 -9.22
C ALA A 67 8.45 2.73 -8.76
N ALA A 68 8.42 3.56 -7.72
CA ALA A 68 7.30 4.35 -7.26
C ALA A 68 7.78 5.78 -7.04
N SER A 69 6.87 6.71 -6.77
CA SER A 69 7.16 8.10 -6.46
C SER A 69 6.50 8.47 -5.16
N ALA A 70 7.22 9.13 -4.25
CA ALA A 70 6.67 9.74 -3.04
C ALA A 70 6.86 11.26 -3.14
N ASP A 71 5.75 12.01 -3.09
CA ASP A 71 5.73 13.47 -3.24
C ASP A 71 6.52 13.97 -4.47
N GLY A 72 6.41 13.23 -5.58
CA GLY A 72 7.07 13.55 -6.85
C GLY A 72 8.52 13.07 -6.97
N LYS A 73 9.08 12.42 -5.96
CA LYS A 73 10.44 11.85 -5.98
C LYS A 73 10.40 10.35 -6.20
N ALA A 74 11.01 9.89 -7.28
CA ALA A 74 11.11 8.48 -7.60
C ALA A 74 12.01 7.72 -6.62
N TYR A 75 11.62 6.49 -6.27
CA TYR A 75 12.40 5.54 -5.50
C TYR A 75 12.11 4.10 -5.95
N SER A 76 13.07 3.20 -5.73
CA SER A 76 12.95 1.76 -5.98
C SER A 76 13.02 0.92 -4.69
N SER A 77 13.39 1.53 -3.57
CA SER A 77 13.40 0.92 -2.25
C SER A 77 13.43 1.98 -1.16
N LEU A 78 13.03 1.61 0.05
CA LEU A 78 13.20 2.39 1.27
C LEU A 78 14.10 1.64 2.25
N ALA A 79 14.74 2.37 3.17
CA ALA A 79 15.39 1.74 4.31
C ALA A 79 14.33 1.06 5.20
N PRO A 80 14.61 -0.09 5.85
CA PRO A 80 13.62 -0.79 6.68
C PRO A 80 12.95 0.10 7.75
N GLU A 81 13.71 1.01 8.35
CA GLU A 81 13.28 1.99 9.35
C GLU A 81 12.54 3.20 8.78
N LYS A 82 12.30 3.24 7.47
CA LYS A 82 11.60 4.33 6.77
C LYS A 82 10.27 3.91 6.19
N VAL A 83 9.80 2.71 6.51
CA VAL A 83 8.53 2.19 6.03
C VAL A 83 7.47 2.41 7.11
N ALA A 84 6.33 2.97 6.71
CA ALA A 84 5.13 3.07 7.54
C ALA A 84 4.12 1.99 7.17
N HIS A 85 3.98 1.74 5.87
CA HIS A 85 3.03 0.78 5.32
C HIS A 85 3.60 0.14 4.07
N THR A 86 2.97 -0.93 3.59
CA THR A 86 3.25 -1.49 2.26
C THR A 86 1.94 -1.63 1.52
N PHE A 87 1.92 -1.41 0.20
CA PHE A 87 0.83 -1.87 -0.66
C PHE A 87 1.33 -3.09 -1.43
N THR A 88 0.87 -4.27 -1.02
CA THR A 88 1.38 -5.54 -1.54
C THR A 88 0.26 -6.39 -2.10
N ILE A 89 0.36 -6.79 -3.37
CA ILE A 89 -0.49 -7.82 -4.00
C ILE A 89 0.40 -9.01 -4.35
N SER A 90 0.55 -9.94 -3.41
CA SER A 90 1.46 -11.09 -3.58
C SER A 90 1.10 -11.94 -4.80
N GLN A 91 -0.18 -12.10 -5.10
CA GLN A 91 -0.65 -12.86 -6.28
C GLN A 91 -0.27 -12.24 -7.63
N LEU A 92 0.09 -10.94 -7.65
CA LEU A 92 0.55 -10.22 -8.84
C LEU A 92 2.05 -9.86 -8.76
N ASN A 93 2.75 -10.31 -7.72
CA ASN A 93 4.13 -9.93 -7.42
C ASN A 93 4.33 -8.40 -7.34
N VAL A 94 3.32 -7.68 -6.85
CA VAL A 94 3.39 -6.22 -6.64
C VAL A 94 3.71 -5.94 -5.18
N ASN A 95 4.72 -5.11 -4.94
CA ASN A 95 5.00 -4.55 -3.63
C ASN A 95 5.45 -3.11 -3.77
N VAL A 96 4.90 -2.22 -2.96
CA VAL A 96 5.35 -0.83 -2.84
C VAL A 96 5.48 -0.52 -1.35
N PRO A 97 6.67 -0.28 -0.79
CA PRO A 97 6.81 0.27 0.56
C PRO A 97 6.46 1.76 0.55
N LEU A 98 5.70 2.22 1.54
CA LEU A 98 5.25 3.59 1.68
C LEU A 98 6.10 4.27 2.77
N PRO A 99 6.67 5.45 2.50
CA PRO A 99 7.47 6.15 3.48
C PRO A 99 6.61 6.71 4.61
N GLY A 100 7.13 6.69 5.84
CA GLY A 100 6.45 7.30 6.99
C GLY A 100 6.64 8.81 7.11
N ASP A 101 7.50 9.41 6.27
CA ASP A 101 7.76 10.84 6.22
C ASP A 101 7.27 11.49 4.91
N GLY A 102 6.14 12.21 5.00
CA GLY A 102 5.69 13.09 3.92
C GLY A 102 6.53 14.37 3.80
N ALA A 103 6.24 15.16 2.76
CA ALA A 103 6.82 16.49 2.57
C ALA A 103 6.69 17.36 3.83
N LYS A 104 7.70 18.21 4.09
CA LYS A 104 7.77 19.03 5.31
C LYS A 104 6.49 19.85 5.51
N GLY A 105 5.77 19.57 6.61
CA GLY A 105 4.54 20.26 6.97
C GLY A 105 3.26 19.72 6.32
N ALA A 106 3.36 18.65 5.52
CA ALA A 106 2.21 17.95 4.97
C ALA A 106 1.54 17.06 6.04
N SER A 107 0.23 16.89 5.93
CA SER A 107 -0.57 15.99 6.78
C SER A 107 -0.70 14.58 6.21
N TYR A 108 -0.13 14.35 5.02
CA TYR A 108 -0.07 13.07 4.33
C TYR A 108 1.09 13.08 3.34
N ASP A 109 1.55 11.91 2.92
CA ASP A 109 2.40 11.76 1.74
C ASP A 109 1.54 11.38 0.52
N THR A 110 2.06 11.59 -0.69
CA THR A 110 1.41 11.11 -1.92
C THR A 110 2.31 10.12 -2.63
N ILE A 111 1.93 8.84 -2.62
CA ILE A 111 2.61 7.78 -3.36
C ILE A 111 1.93 7.56 -4.70
N THR A 112 2.72 7.52 -5.77
CA THR A 112 2.27 7.17 -7.11
C THR A 112 3.08 6.03 -7.69
N PHE A 113 2.40 5.02 -8.24
CA PHE A 113 3.05 3.91 -8.93
C PHE A 113 2.13 3.33 -9.98
N THR A 114 2.69 2.63 -10.96
CA THR A 114 1.92 1.96 -12.00
C THR A 114 2.24 0.49 -12.02
N PHE A 115 1.24 -0.38 -12.09
CA PHE A 115 1.44 -1.82 -12.26
C PHE A 115 0.52 -2.39 -13.35
N HIS A 116 0.85 -3.58 -13.84
CA HIS A 116 0.03 -4.31 -14.79
C HIS A 116 -0.93 -5.25 -14.05
N THR A 117 -2.22 -5.13 -14.36
CA THR A 117 -3.20 -6.15 -13.95
C THR A 117 -3.05 -7.39 -14.82
N GLY A 118 -3.37 -8.54 -14.23
CA GLY A 118 -3.43 -9.82 -14.93
C GLY A 118 -4.81 -10.13 -15.50
N LYS A 119 -5.14 -11.42 -15.52
CA LYS A 119 -6.46 -11.92 -15.91
C LYS A 119 -7.54 -11.43 -14.95
N ALA A 120 -8.80 -11.51 -15.39
CA ALA A 120 -9.93 -11.25 -14.51
C ALA A 120 -9.91 -12.20 -13.30
N GLY A 121 -10.31 -11.70 -12.14
CA GLY A 121 -10.26 -12.44 -10.89
C GLY A 121 -10.28 -11.53 -9.66
N THR A 122 -10.17 -12.15 -8.49
CA THR A 122 -10.13 -11.47 -7.20
C THR A 122 -8.76 -11.65 -6.57
N TYR A 123 -8.14 -10.54 -6.22
CA TYR A 123 -6.81 -10.45 -5.64
C TYR A 123 -6.88 -9.75 -4.28
N THR A 124 -5.86 -9.93 -3.45
CA THR A 124 -5.78 -9.31 -2.13
C THR A 124 -4.63 -8.32 -2.12
N PHE A 125 -4.89 -7.09 -1.69
CA PHE A 125 -3.84 -6.17 -1.31
C PHE A 125 -3.76 -6.11 0.22
N GLN A 126 -2.56 -6.09 0.76
CA GLN A 126 -2.31 -6.14 2.20
C GLN A 126 -1.05 -5.35 2.55
N CYS A 127 -1.05 -4.77 3.75
CA CYS A 127 0.14 -4.24 4.40
C CYS A 127 0.90 -5.34 5.15
N PHE A 128 2.22 -5.37 5.00
CA PHE A 128 3.15 -6.27 5.69
C PHE A 128 4.10 -5.54 6.63
N ASP A 129 3.86 -4.25 6.86
CA ASP A 129 4.54 -3.51 7.91
C ASP A 129 4.01 -3.95 9.30
N PRO A 130 4.89 -4.25 10.28
CA PRO A 130 4.50 -4.89 11.54
C PRO A 130 3.96 -3.88 12.58
N CYS A 131 3.07 -2.96 12.18
CA CYS A 131 2.49 -1.93 13.04
C CYS A 131 1.19 -2.35 13.77
N GLY A 132 0.76 -3.60 13.60
CA GLY A 132 -0.36 -4.21 14.29
C GLY A 132 -0.01 -4.81 15.66
N SER A 133 -0.79 -5.82 16.07
CA SER A 133 -0.61 -6.49 17.37
C SER A 133 0.08 -7.87 17.25
N GLY A 134 0.34 -8.50 18.39
CA GLY A 134 0.99 -9.81 18.47
C GLY A 134 2.52 -9.74 18.33
N SER A 135 3.20 -10.86 18.56
CA SER A 135 4.68 -10.91 18.61
C SER A 135 5.35 -10.61 17.26
N ALA A 136 4.61 -10.74 16.16
CA ALA A 136 5.09 -10.42 14.81
C ALA A 136 4.59 -9.06 14.30
N GLY A 137 3.77 -8.33 15.07
CA GLY A 137 3.19 -7.04 14.66
C GLY A 137 2.19 -7.11 13.50
N LEU A 138 1.77 -8.30 13.07
CA LEU A 138 0.86 -8.47 11.92
C LEU A 138 -0.59 -8.81 12.32
N MET A 139 -0.92 -8.86 13.61
CA MET A 139 -2.31 -9.10 14.03
C MET A 139 -3.11 -7.79 14.08
N GLY A 140 -4.41 -7.89 14.33
CA GLY A 140 -5.28 -6.71 14.36
C GLY A 140 -5.51 -6.13 12.97
N ALA A 141 -5.28 -4.82 12.80
CA ALA A 141 -5.54 -4.10 11.56
C ALA A 141 -4.85 -4.73 10.33
N MET A 142 -3.64 -5.27 10.52
CA MET A 142 -2.83 -5.88 9.46
C MET A 142 -3.39 -7.20 8.89
N MET A 143 -4.31 -7.85 9.60
CA MET A 143 -4.98 -9.08 9.14
C MET A 143 -6.50 -8.95 9.03
N THR A 144 -7.07 -7.78 9.36
CA THR A 144 -8.51 -7.59 9.35
C THR A 144 -8.97 -7.00 8.02
N LYS A 145 -9.84 -7.74 7.31
CA LYS A 145 -10.45 -7.25 6.07
C LYS A 145 -11.20 -5.94 6.31
N GLY A 146 -10.98 -4.97 5.43
CA GLY A 146 -11.53 -3.63 5.56
C GLY A 146 -10.58 -2.64 6.24
N TYR A 147 -9.52 -3.12 6.89
CA TYR A 147 -8.43 -2.30 7.42
C TYR A 147 -7.24 -2.34 6.47
N MET A 148 -6.11 -2.89 6.89
CA MET A 148 -4.91 -3.01 6.07
C MET A 148 -4.89 -4.29 5.24
N VAL A 149 -6.06 -4.89 5.04
CA VAL A 149 -6.33 -5.96 4.08
C VAL A 149 -7.55 -5.58 3.25
N GLY A 150 -7.37 -5.51 1.93
CA GLY A 150 -8.40 -5.17 0.97
C GLY A 150 -8.48 -6.13 -0.21
N THR A 151 -9.45 -5.88 -1.08
CA THR A 151 -9.74 -6.73 -2.25
C THR A 151 -9.65 -5.93 -3.54
N LEU A 152 -8.90 -6.44 -4.51
CA LEU A 152 -8.85 -5.93 -5.87
C LEU A 152 -9.62 -6.88 -6.79
N THR A 153 -10.73 -6.41 -7.35
CA THR A 153 -11.45 -7.11 -8.42
C THR A 153 -10.94 -6.64 -9.77
N VAL A 154 -10.48 -7.58 -10.58
CA VAL A 154 -10.02 -7.36 -11.95
C VAL A 154 -11.07 -7.92 -12.90
N GLN A 155 -11.58 -7.12 -13.84
CA GLN A 155 -12.69 -7.51 -14.75
C GLN A 155 -12.59 -6.93 -16.17
#